data_AF-A0A920K1P7-F1
#
_entry.id   AF-A0A920K1P7-F1
#
_cell.length_a   1.000
_cell.length_b   1.000
_cell.length_c   1.000
_cell.angle_alpha   90.00
_cell.angle_beta   90.00
_cell.angle_gamma   90.00
#
_symmetry.space_group_name_H-M   'P 1'
#
loop_
_entity.id
_entity.type
_entity.pdbx_description
1 polymer ?
#
loop_
_entity_poly.entity_id
_entity_poly.type
_entity_poly.pdbx_seq_one_letter_code
_entity_poly.pdbx_strand_id
1 'polypeptide(L)'
;MAILEQDLLVARQAWGEGLIAVSKNMKSEGIESARKLASKMLDDLYGFDLGPVLFKPTLSGGMNTFRHRQKWSFVLFHGHNSQYPKIVALA
;
A
#
# COMPACT_ATOMS: atom_id res chain seq x y z
N MET A 1 15.18 18.59 9.29
CA MET A 1 15.86 17.86 8.21
C MET A 1 15.22 18.28 6.90
N ALA A 2 16.01 18.66 5.89
CA ALA A 2 15.46 18.99 4.57
C ALA A 2 15.22 17.71 3.77
N ILE A 3 14.12 17.63 3.04
CA ILE A 3 13.87 16.57 2.06
C ILE A 3 14.48 17.02 0.74
N LEU A 4 15.35 16.21 0.15
CA LEU A 4 16.03 16.48 -1.11
C LEU A 4 15.33 15.78 -2.27
N GLU A 5 15.61 16.21 -3.50
CA GLU A 5 15.10 15.54 -4.71
C GLU A 5 15.51 14.06 -4.78
N GLN A 6 16.71 13.75 -4.29
CA GLN A 6 17.19 12.36 -4.21
C GLN A 6 16.34 11.51 -3.27
N ASP A 7 15.87 12.06 -2.14
CA ASP A 7 14.98 11.34 -1.22
C ASP A 7 13.65 11.02 -1.90
N LEU A 8 13.13 11.96 -2.70
CA LEU A 8 11.91 11.76 -3.49
C LEU A 8 12.10 10.70 -4.60
N LEU A 9 13.27 10.64 -5.22
CA LEU A 9 13.59 9.59 -6.21
C LEU A 9 13.63 8.21 -5.56
N VAL A 10 14.33 8.08 -4.43
CA VAL A 10 14.44 6.82 -3.67
C VAL A 10 13.06 6.36 -3.21
N ALA A 11 12.26 7.26 -2.62
CA ALA A 11 10.92 6.92 -2.14
C ALA A 11 9.99 6.46 -3.28
N ARG A 12 10.01 7.13 -4.44
CA ARG A 12 9.21 6.75 -5.61
C ARG A 12 9.63 5.40 -6.19
N GLN A 13 10.93 5.16 -6.29
CA GLN A 13 11.46 3.90 -6.81
C GLN A 13 11.06 2.74 -5.89
N ALA A 14 11.30 2.87 -4.59
CA ALA A 14 10.93 1.85 -3.61
C ALA A 14 9.41 1.56 -3.61
N TRP A 15 8.57 2.59 -3.81
CA TRP A 15 7.14 2.41 -3.94
C TRP A 15 6.75 1.60 -5.19
N GLY A 16 7.34 1.93 -6.35
CA GLY A 16 7.09 1.20 -7.60
C GLY A 16 7.57 -0.25 -7.55
N GLU A 17 8.76 -0.48 -7.01
CA GLU A 17 9.32 -1.83 -6.82
C GLU A 17 8.48 -2.68 -5.87
N GLY A 18 8.02 -2.08 -4.77
CA GLY A 18 7.13 -2.74 -3.82
C GLY A 18 5.83 -3.21 -4.48
N LEU A 19 5.20 -2.38 -5.32
CA LEU A 19 4.01 -2.79 -6.07
C LEU A 19 4.27 -3.97 -7.01
N ILE A 20 5.38 -3.94 -7.76
CA ILE A 20 5.75 -5.03 -8.66
C ILE A 20 5.98 -6.32 -7.86
N ALA A 21 6.68 -6.23 -6.72
CA ALA A 21 6.95 -7.38 -5.86
C ALA A 21 5.66 -7.98 -5.29
N VAL A 22 4.73 -7.14 -4.82
CA VAL A 22 3.42 -7.59 -4.33
C VAL A 22 2.61 -8.27 -5.44
N SER A 23 2.62 -7.73 -6.66
CA SER A 23 1.92 -8.33 -7.82
C SER A 23 2.50 -9.69 -8.18
N LYS A 24 3.84 -9.81 -8.24
CA LYS A 24 4.52 -11.08 -8.50
C LYS A 24 4.20 -12.09 -7.41
N ASN A 25 4.28 -11.68 -6.15
CA ASN A 25 4.05 -12.57 -5.01
C ASN A 25 2.60 -13.08 -4.95
N MET A 26 1.63 -12.25 -5.34
CA MET A 26 0.23 -12.67 -5.50
C MET A 26 0.09 -13.80 -6.53
N LYS A 27 0.83 -13.73 -7.63
CA LYS A 27 0.79 -14.73 -8.71
C LYS A 27 1.51 -16.02 -8.33
N SER A 28 2.60 -15.95 -7.56
CA SER A 28 3.42 -17.12 -7.21
C SER A 28 3.01 -17.81 -5.92
N GLU A 29 2.69 -17.06 -4.87
CA GLU A 29 2.46 -17.58 -3.50
C GLU A 29 1.04 -17.31 -2.99
N GLY A 30 0.23 -16.63 -3.78
CA GLY A 30 -1.15 -16.32 -3.44
C GLY A 30 -1.30 -15.18 -2.43
N ILE A 31 -2.56 -14.98 -2.03
CA ILE A 31 -2.97 -13.74 -1.37
C ILE A 31 -2.38 -13.50 0.01
N GLU A 32 -2.21 -14.54 0.83
CA GLU A 32 -1.71 -14.36 2.19
C GLU A 32 -0.25 -13.90 2.20
N SER A 33 0.58 -14.44 1.31
CA SER A 33 1.97 -13.97 1.15
C SER A 33 2.00 -12.55 0.60
N ALA A 34 1.19 -12.26 -0.42
CA ALA A 34 1.09 -10.93 -0.99
C ALA A 34 0.61 -9.88 0.04
N ARG A 35 -0.32 -10.23 0.93
CA ARG A 35 -0.79 -9.39 2.05
C ARG A 35 0.31 -9.06 3.04
N LYS A 36 1.11 -10.05 3.43
CA LYS A 36 2.25 -9.84 4.33
C LYS A 36 3.27 -8.88 3.70
N LEU A 37 3.60 -9.10 2.43
CA LEU A 37 4.53 -8.25 1.69
C LEU A 37 4.01 -6.82 1.53
N ALA A 38 2.73 -6.67 1.20
CA ALA A 38 2.05 -5.36 1.13
C ALA A 38 2.07 -4.63 2.48
N SER A 39 1.80 -5.34 3.58
CA SER A 39 1.84 -4.75 4.92
C SER A 39 3.24 -4.25 5.27
N LYS A 40 4.26 -5.04 4.98
CA LYS A 40 5.66 -4.67 5.20
C LYS A 40 6.05 -3.45 4.36
N MET A 41 5.71 -3.45 3.07
CA MET A 41 5.95 -2.30 2.18
C MET A 41 5.32 -1.02 2.74
N LEU A 42 4.09 -1.11 3.27
CA LEU A 42 3.42 0.04 3.87
C LEU A 42 4.10 0.51 5.17
N ASP A 43 4.62 -0.40 6.00
CA ASP A 43 5.42 -0.02 7.18
C ASP A 43 6.73 0.68 6.80
N ASP A 44 7.43 0.15 5.79
CA ASP A 44 8.73 0.68 5.39
C ASP A 44 8.61 2.07 4.74
N LEU A 45 7.51 2.33 4.02
CA LEU A 45 7.34 3.53 3.19
C LEU A 45 6.49 4.62 3.83
N TYR A 46 5.72 4.30 4.88
CA TYR A 46 4.84 5.25 5.55
C TYR A 46 5.13 5.25 7.05
N GLY A 47 5.38 6.44 7.60
CA GLY A 47 5.58 6.65 9.03
C GLY A 47 4.28 6.56 9.83
N PHE A 48 3.62 5.40 9.84
CA PHE A 48 2.42 5.14 10.65
C PHE A 48 2.70 5.21 12.16
N ASP A 49 3.95 5.02 12.55
CA ASP A 49 4.49 5.18 13.91
C ASP A 49 4.65 6.66 14.31
N LEU A 50 4.89 7.54 13.33
CA LEU A 50 5.01 8.99 13.53
C LEU A 50 3.65 9.69 13.66
N GLY A 51 2.55 9.04 13.23
CA GLY A 51 1.20 9.56 13.36
C GLY A 51 0.25 9.12 12.23
N PRO A 52 -0.96 9.71 12.19
CA PRO A 52 -1.91 9.45 11.12
C PRO A 52 -1.36 9.85 9.75
N VAL A 53 -1.44 8.96 8.78
CA VAL A 53 -1.03 9.24 7.39
C VAL A 53 -2.22 9.49 6.48
N LEU A 54 -1.95 10.08 5.31
CA LEU A 54 -2.93 10.27 4.24
C LEU A 54 -2.70 9.27 3.10
N PHE A 55 -2.65 7.99 3.43
CA PHE A 55 -2.55 6.94 2.40
C PHE A 55 -3.87 6.91 1.61
N LYS A 56 -3.82 7.19 0.31
CA LYS A 56 -4.96 7.11 -0.60
C LYS A 56 -4.84 5.86 -1.49
N PRO A 57 -5.68 4.84 -1.27
CA PRO A 57 -5.80 3.75 -2.21
C PRO A 57 -6.35 4.19 -3.58
N THR A 58 -6.01 3.46 -4.63
CA THR A 58 -6.31 3.84 -6.02
C THR A 58 -7.80 4.12 -6.26
N LEU A 59 -8.70 3.23 -5.79
CA LEU A 59 -10.15 3.35 -5.96
C LEU A 59 -10.90 3.90 -4.73
N SER A 60 -10.21 4.53 -3.78
CA SER A 60 -10.84 5.16 -2.63
C SER A 60 -11.41 6.55 -2.96
N GLY A 61 -12.54 6.91 -2.34
CA GLY A 61 -13.21 8.20 -2.49
C GLY A 61 -14.22 8.51 -1.38
N GLY A 62 -14.78 9.72 -1.40
CA GLY A 62 -15.75 10.19 -0.40
C GLY A 62 -15.19 10.23 1.03
N MET A 63 -16.03 9.88 2.01
CA MET A 63 -15.62 9.78 3.42
C MET A 63 -14.47 8.79 3.66
N ASN A 64 -14.27 7.84 2.76
CA ASN A 64 -13.23 6.82 2.83
C ASN A 64 -12.09 7.10 1.84
N THR A 65 -11.75 8.36 1.56
CA THR A 65 -10.64 8.70 0.65
C THR A 65 -9.30 8.25 1.22
N PHE A 66 -9.04 8.55 2.49
CA PHE A 66 -7.76 8.26 3.13
C PHE A 66 -7.84 7.08 4.11
N ARG A 67 -6.67 6.49 4.36
CA ARG A 67 -6.45 5.44 5.35
C ARG A 67 -5.38 5.93 6.31
N HIS A 68 -5.78 6.17 7.55
CA HIS A 68 -4.91 6.76 8.56
C HIS A 68 -4.05 5.76 9.34
N ARG A 69 -4.29 4.45 9.19
CA ARG A 69 -3.63 3.39 9.96
C ARG A 69 -3.15 2.27 9.06
N GLN A 70 -2.18 1.48 9.50
CA GLN A 70 -1.52 0.48 8.67
C GLN A 70 -2.37 -0.78 8.38
N LYS A 71 -3.37 -1.08 9.22
CA LYS A 71 -4.25 -2.28 9.15
C LYS A 71 -5.04 -2.49 7.84
N TRP A 72 -4.76 -1.69 6.82
CA TRP A 72 -5.43 -1.61 5.54
C TRP A 72 -4.53 -2.11 4.38
N SER A 73 -3.55 -2.99 4.62
CA SER A 73 -2.80 -3.67 3.54
C SER A 73 -3.70 -4.49 2.60
N PHE A 74 -4.88 -4.92 3.08
CA PHE A 74 -5.95 -5.55 2.29
C PHE A 74 -6.42 -4.71 1.10
N VAL A 75 -6.10 -3.41 1.11
CA VAL A 75 -6.60 -2.40 0.19
C VAL A 75 -5.78 -2.35 -1.11
N LEU A 76 -4.76 -3.20 -1.26
CA LEU A 76 -4.12 -3.44 -2.56
C LEU A 76 -4.84 -4.54 -3.40
N PHE A 77 -5.71 -5.36 -2.78
CA PHE A 77 -6.27 -6.56 -3.39
C PHE A 77 -7.78 -6.48 -3.57
N HIS A 78 -8.25 -6.67 -4.80
CA HIS A 78 -9.67 -6.64 -5.17
C HIS A 78 -10.44 -7.86 -4.66
N GLY A 79 -11.69 -7.69 -4.22
CA GLY A 79 -12.61 -8.80 -3.95
C GLY A 79 -12.32 -9.66 -2.70
N HIS A 80 -11.22 -9.40 -1.98
CA HIS A 80 -10.83 -10.20 -0.82
C HIS A 80 -11.09 -9.54 0.53
N ASN A 81 -11.92 -8.49 0.58
CA ASN A 81 -12.41 -7.86 1.80
C ASN A 81 -13.89 -7.46 1.64
N SER A 82 -14.78 -8.06 2.45
CA SER A 82 -16.22 -7.79 2.43
C SER A 82 -16.58 -6.36 2.86
N GLN A 83 -15.73 -5.69 3.65
CA GLN A 83 -15.95 -4.30 4.05
C GLN A 83 -15.66 -3.29 2.93
N TYR A 84 -14.89 -3.68 1.91
CA TYR A 84 -14.46 -2.77 0.85
C TYR A 84 -14.41 -3.45 -0.53
N PRO A 85 -15.56 -3.65 -1.18
CA PRO A 85 -15.67 -4.42 -2.42
C PRO A 85 -15.03 -3.73 -3.65
N LYS A 86 -14.84 -2.41 -3.63
CA LYS A 86 -14.39 -1.61 -4.79
C LYS A 86 -12.97 -1.07 -4.62
N ILE A 87 -11.98 -1.95 -4.48
CA ILE A 87 -10.59 -1.51 -4.31
C ILE A 87 -9.67 -2.33 -5.23
N VAL A 88 -8.78 -1.66 -5.96
CA VAL A 88 -7.75 -2.27 -6.82
C VAL A 88 -6.47 -1.49 -6.58
N ALA A 89 -5.35 -2.16 -6.35
CA ALA A 89 -4.05 -1.61 -6.72
C ALA A 89 -3.27 -2.55 -7.63
N LEU A 90 -3.58 -3.85 -7.67
CA LEU A 90 -2.84 -4.81 -8.48
C LEU A 90 -3.80 -5.84 -9.10
N ALA A 91 -3.76 -5.92 -10.43
CA ALA A 91 -4.28 -7.04 -11.23
C ALA A 91 -3.12 -7.99 -11.60
#